data_AF-A0A965ULR9-F1
#
_entry.id   AF-A0A965ULR9-F1
#
_cell.length_a   1.000
_cell.length_b   1.000
_cell.length_c   1.000
_cell.angle_alpha   90.00
_cell.angle_beta   90.00
_cell.angle_gamma   90.00
#
_symmetry.space_group_name_H-M   'P 1'
#
loop_
_entity.id
_entity.type
_entity.pdbx_description
1 polymer ?
#
loop_
_entity_poly.entity_id
_entity_poly.type
_entity_poly.pdbx_seq_one_letter_code
_entity_poly.pdbx_strand_id
1 'polypeptide(L)' 'MSKLMIRIHNTETDEVTDREMTDKEQADYIEGQRLNDIQKAEAEAKATARASALAKLAALGLSADEIAAL' A
#
# COMPACT_ATOMS: atom_id res chain seq x y z
N MET A 1 26.66 -1.60 5.76
CA MET A 1 25.23 -1.82 6.03
C MET A 1 24.99 -3.31 5.95
N SER A 2 24.23 -3.90 6.88
CA SER A 2 23.84 -5.31 6.78
C SER A 2 22.84 -5.47 5.64
N LYS A 3 23.02 -6.49 4.80
CA LYS A 3 22.06 -6.82 3.75
C LYS A 3 20.79 -7.37 4.39
N LEU A 4 19.64 -7.10 3.78
CA LEU A 4 18.38 -7.69 4.19
C LEU A 4 18.42 -9.21 3.96
N MET A 5 17.64 -9.96 4.72
CA MET A 5 17.56 -11.43 4.62
C MET A 5 16.28 -11.84 3.87
N ILE A 6 16.40 -12.83 2.99
CA ILE A 6 15.29 -13.53 2.36
C ILE A 6 15.07 -14.84 3.10
N ARG A 7 13.84 -15.05 3.57
CA ARG A 7 13.38 -16.33 4.08
C ARG A 7 12.63 -17.09 2.99
N ILE A 8 13.10 -18.28 2.66
CA ILE A 8 12.53 -19.16 1.64
C ILE A 8 11.89 -20.34 2.35
N HIS A 9 10.58 -20.49 2.19
CA HIS A 9 9.83 -21.64 2.67
C HIS A 9 9.61 -22.61 1.52
N ASN A 10 10.12 -23.84 1.63
CA ASN A 10 9.82 -24.91 0.71
C ASN A 10 8.49 -25.56 1.12
N THR A 11 7.46 -25.43 0.29
CA THR A 11 6.12 -25.94 0.60
C THR A 11 5.99 -27.46 0.49
N GLU A 12 6.96 -28.14 -0.13
CA GLU A 12 6.96 -29.60 -0.29
C GLU A 12 7.68 -30.30 0.87
N THR A 13 8.77 -29.71 1.37
CA THR A 13 9.61 -30.29 2.43
C THR A 13 9.43 -29.63 3.79
N ASP A 14 8.66 -28.54 3.86
CA ASP A 14 8.53 -27.66 5.04
C ASP A 14 9.87 -27.06 5.53
N GLU A 15 10.91 -27.14 4.70
CA GLU A 15 12.22 -26.59 5.02
C GLU A 15 12.22 -25.06 4.87
N VAL A 16 12.90 -24.41 5.80
CA VAL A 16 13.06 -22.95 5.81
C VAL A 16 14.54 -22.62 5.68
N THR A 17 14.89 -21.85 4.66
CA THR A 17 16.27 -21.37 4.43
C THR A 17 16.31 -19.85 4.45
N ASP A 18 17.26 -19.30 5.20
CA ASP A 18 17.53 -17.86 5.20
C ASP A 18 18.81 -17.58 4.41
N ARG A 19 18.76 -16.58 3.53
CA ARG A 19 19.94 -16.09 2.81
C ARG A 19 19.96 -14.57 2.75
N GLU A 20 21.15 -14.01 2.62
CA GLU A 20 21.28 -12.57 2.34
C GLU A 20 20.75 -12.23 0.94
N MET A 21 20.13 -11.06 0.84
CA MET A 21 19.81 -10.43 -0.43
C MET A 21 21.09 -10.05 -1.16
N THR A 22 21.08 -10.20 -2.49
CA THR A 22 22.08 -9.57 -3.35
C THR A 22 21.86 -8.05 -3.38
N ASP A 23 22.87 -7.29 -3.78
CA ASP A 23 22.76 -5.81 -3.84
C ASP A 23 21.65 -5.35 -4.79
N LYS A 24 21.47 -6.09 -5.90
CA LYS A 24 20.38 -5.83 -6.85
C LYS A 24 19.01 -6.08 -6.22
N GLU A 25 18.81 -7.23 -5.58
CA GLU A 25 17.53 -7.55 -4.92
C GLU A 25 17.20 -6.52 -3.84
N GLN A 26 18.20 -6.09 -3.07
CA GLN A 26 18.01 -5.09 -2.02
C GLN A 26 17.62 -3.73 -2.62
N ALA A 27 18.26 -3.31 -3.72
CA ALA A 27 17.90 -2.08 -4.42
C ALA A 27 16.47 -2.13 -4.98
N ASP A 28 16.11 -3.23 -5.63
CA ASP A 28 14.77 -3.44 -6.19
C ASP A 28 13.70 -3.45 -5.08
N TYR A 29 14.00 -4.06 -3.92
CA TYR A 29 13.10 -4.07 -2.76
C TYR A 29 12.88 -2.67 -2.15
N ILE A 30 13.96 -1.90 -2.00
CA ILE A 30 13.88 -0.53 -1.46
C ILE A 30 13.04 0.35 -2.39
N GLU A 31 13.25 0.26 -3.71
CA GLU A 31 12.47 1.01 -4.68
C GLU A 31 11.00 0.57 -4.70
N GLY A 32 10.75 -0.74 -4.62
CA GLY A 32 9.40 -1.27 -4.49
C GLY A 32 8.66 -0.77 -3.25
N GLN A 33 9.33 -0.71 -2.09
CA GLN A 33 8.76 -0.13 -0.87
C GLN A 33 8.43 1.36 -1.07
N ARG A 34 9.36 2.13 -1.64
CA ARG A 34 9.14 3.56 -1.91
C ARG A 34 7.91 3.80 -2.79
N LEU A 35 7.73 3.01 -3.84
CA LEU A 35 6.56 3.09 -4.73
C LEU A 35 5.26 2.67 -4.02
N ASN A 36 5.33 1.68 -3.12
CA ASN A 36 4.17 1.25 -2.34
C ASN A 36 3.72 2.34 -1.37
N ASP A 37 4.67 2.99 -0.69
CA ASP A 37 4.40 4.06 0.27
C ASP A 37 3.76 5.29 -0.41
N ILE A 38 4.24 5.65 -1.62
CA ILE A 38 3.63 6.71 -2.43
C ILE A 38 2.18 6.36 -2.77
N GLN A 39 1.92 5.15 -3.28
CA GLN A 39 0.57 4.73 -3.64
C GLN A 39 -0.38 4.68 -2.44
N LYS A 40 0.11 4.25 -1.27
CA LYS A 40 -0.67 4.28 -0.02
C LYS A 40 -1.02 5.72 0.36
N ALA A 41 -0.05 6.63 0.35
CA ALA A 41 -0.28 8.03 0.67
C ALA A 41 -1.30 8.68 -0.29
N GLU A 42 -1.23 8.40 -1.59
CA GLU A 42 -2.21 8.87 -2.58
C GLU A 42 -3.61 8.29 -2.34
N ALA A 43 -3.71 6.99 -2.04
CA ALA A 43 -4.98 6.33 -1.73
C ALA A 43 -5.63 6.90 -0.46
N GLU A 44 -4.84 7.13 0.60
CA GLU A 44 -5.28 7.74 1.85
C GLU A 44 -5.73 9.19 1.65
N ALA A 45 -4.98 9.98 0.86
CA ALA A 45 -5.37 11.34 0.52
C ALA A 45 -6.69 11.37 -0.25
N LYS A 46 -6.87 10.47 -1.23
CA LYS A 46 -8.13 10.35 -2.00
C LYS A 46 -9.30 9.92 -1.12
N ALA A 47 -9.10 8.95 -0.23
CA ALA A 47 -10.12 8.51 0.71
C ALA A 47 -10.55 9.64 1.65
N THR A 48 -9.57 10.39 2.19
CA THR A 48 -9.81 11.55 3.05
C THR A 48 -10.56 12.66 2.32
N ALA A 49 -10.14 12.99 1.08
CA ALA A 49 -10.82 13.99 0.25
C ALA A 49 -12.27 13.58 -0.05
N ARG A 50 -12.51 12.29 -0.38
CA ARG A 50 -13.85 11.77 -0.60
C ARG A 50 -14.72 11.86 0.65
N ALA A 51 -14.19 11.44 1.81
CA ALA A 51 -14.90 11.54 3.08
C ALA A 51 -15.26 12.99 3.43
N SER A 52 -14.32 13.93 3.22
CA SER A 52 -14.55 15.37 3.42
C SER A 52 -15.62 15.92 2.48
N ALA A 53 -15.59 15.54 1.20
CA ALA A 53 -16.59 15.95 0.22
C ALA A 53 -17.99 15.44 0.59
N LEU A 54 -18.11 14.16 0.94
CA LEU A 54 -19.38 13.57 1.39
C LEU A 54 -19.92 14.26 2.65
N ALA A 55 -19.05 14.55 3.63
CA ALA A 55 -19.46 15.26 4.84
C ALA A 55 -19.97 16.69 4.54
N LYS A 56 -19.30 17.42 3.65
CA LYS A 56 -19.73 18.76 3.23
C LYS A 56 -21.06 18.73 2.47
N LEU A 57 -21.25 17.75 1.59
CA LEU A 57 -22.49 17.61 0.83
C LEU A 57 -23.66 17.18 1.72
N ALA A 58 -23.43 16.28 2.67
CA ALA A 58 -24.42 15.93 3.69
C ALA A 58 -24.80 17.15 4.54
N ALA A 59 -23.84 18.01 4.90
CA ALA A 59 -24.11 19.27 5.59
C ALA A 59 -24.93 20.27 4.75
N LEU A 60 -24.90 20.15 3.42
CA LEU A 60 -25.74 20.91 2.49
C LEU A 60 -27.12 20.26 2.26
N GLY A 61 -27.41 19.12 2.91
CA GLY A 61 -28.70 18.43 2.82
C GLY A 61 -28.86 17.51 1.61
N LEU A 62 -27.77 17.24 0.86
CA LEU A 62 -27.76 16.27 -0.24
C LEU A 62 -27.44 14.88 0.31
N SER A 63 -28.26 13.89 -0.02
CA SER A 63 -28.03 12.50 0.36
C SER A 63 -26.95 11.84 -0.51
N ALA A 64 -26.33 10.76 0.00
CA ALA A 64 -25.29 10.03 -0.73
C ALA A 64 -25.76 9.51 -2.10
N ASP A 65 -27.05 9.17 -2.21
CA ASP A 65 -27.66 8.67 -3.44
C ASP A 65 -27.88 9.79 -4.48
N GLU A 66 -28.26 10.99 -4.05
CA GLU A 66 -28.38 12.16 -4.94
C GLU A 66 -27.01 12.63 -5.46
N ILE A 67 -25.96 12.45 -4.65
CA ILE A 67 -24.57 12.75 -5.04
C ILE A 67 -24.05 11.71 -6.04
N ALA A 68 -24.40 10.44 -5.88
CA ALA A 68 -23.99 9.38 -6.79
C ALA A 68 -24.70 9.42 -8.16
N ALA A 69 -25.83 10.15 -8.23
CA ALA A 69 -26.66 10.31 -9.43
C ALA A 69 -26.30 11.54 -10.30
N LEU A 70 -25.36 12.39 -9.87
CA LEU A 70 -24.81 13.53 -10.61
C LEU A 70 -23.51 13.16 -11.33
#